data_AF-A0A6H1ZIQ8-F1
#
_entry.id   AF-A0A6H1ZIQ8-F1
#
_cell.length_a   1.000
_cell.length_b   1.000
_cell.length_c   1.000
_cell.angle_alpha   90.00
_cell.angle_beta   90.00
_cell.angle_gamma   90.00
#
_symmetry.space_group_name_H-M   'P 1'
#
loop_
_entity.id
_entity.type
_entity.pdbx_description
1 polymer ?
#
loop_
_entity_poly.entity_id
_entity_poly.type
_entity_poly.pdbx_seq_one_letter_code
_entity_poly.pdbx_strand_id
1 'polypeptide(L)'
;MNWDDIKKRGSHYHKTTGVEPIDLYKDGEMLRDFALANIMKYAFRNRRQARRQVKISDIIKIKHYADMILVAYGVKGEAGE
;
A
#
# COMPACT_ATOMS: atom_id res chain seq x y z
N MET A 1 -11.21 8.34 -4.34
CA MET A 1 -9.79 8.56 -3.98
C MET A 1 -8.96 8.46 -5.24
N ASN A 2 -8.11 9.44 -5.53
CA ASN A 2 -7.24 9.41 -6.70
C ASN A 2 -5.83 8.89 -6.33
N TRP A 3 -4.95 8.76 -7.33
CA TRP A 3 -3.59 8.26 -7.15
C TRP A 3 -2.75 9.12 -6.19
N ASP A 4 -2.85 10.45 -6.30
CA ASP A 4 -2.08 11.37 -5.47
C ASP A 4 -2.56 11.37 -4.01
N ASP A 5 -3.83 11.07 -3.77
CA ASP A 5 -4.39 10.93 -2.43
C ASP A 5 -3.94 9.62 -1.78
N ILE A 6 -4.01 8.50 -2.51
CA ILE A 6 -3.67 7.19 -1.94
C ILE A 6 -2.18 7.12 -1.62
N LYS A 7 -1.29 7.60 -2.50
CA LYS A 7 0.17 7.52 -2.27
C LYS A 7 0.61 8.30 -1.02
N LYS A 8 -0.06 9.41 -0.71
CA LYS A 8 0.16 10.22 0.52
C LYS A 8 -0.24 9.52 1.82
N ARG A 9 -1.10 8.50 1.77
CA ARG A 9 -1.48 7.69 2.96
C ARG A 9 -0.38 6.72 3.38
N GLY A 10 0.64 6.53 2.55
CA GLY A 10 1.85 5.80 2.88
C GLY A 10 2.65 6.48 4.01
N SER A 11 3.69 5.80 4.49
CA SER A 11 4.45 6.29 5.65
C SER A 11 4.94 7.72 5.45
N HIS A 12 4.67 8.59 6.42
CA HIS A 12 5.01 10.02 6.44
C HIS A 12 6.49 10.36 6.16
N TYR A 13 7.38 9.36 6.15
CA TYR A 13 8.83 9.51 6.03
C TYR A 13 9.33 9.88 4.62
N HIS A 14 8.51 9.77 3.57
CA HIS A 14 8.94 10.01 2.19
C HIS A 14 8.07 11.06 1.47
N LYS A 15 7.66 12.10 2.19
CA LYS A 15 7.01 13.27 1.58
C LYS A 15 8.06 14.11 0.86
N THR A 16 8.39 13.74 -0.36
CA THR A 16 9.20 14.58 -1.24
C THR A 16 8.28 15.44 -2.11
N THR A 17 8.64 16.71 -2.33
CA THR A 17 8.02 17.52 -3.37
C THR A 17 8.45 16.98 -4.73
N GLY A 18 7.58 16.25 -5.45
CA GLY A 18 7.87 15.77 -6.81
C GLY A 18 7.44 14.33 -7.08
N VAL A 19 8.15 13.68 -8.00
CA VAL A 19 7.95 12.27 -8.38
C VAL A 19 8.48 11.37 -7.26
N GLU A 20 7.63 10.50 -6.74
CA GLU A 20 8.01 9.50 -5.74
C GLU A 20 8.38 8.17 -6.44
N PRO A 21 9.23 7.32 -5.84
CA PRO A 21 9.54 6.01 -6.41
C PRO A 21 8.30 5.16 -6.75
N ILE A 22 7.20 5.38 -6.02
CA ILE A 22 5.94 4.69 -6.27
C ILE A 22 5.26 5.11 -7.58
N ASP A 23 5.47 6.35 -8.01
CA ASP A 23 5.01 6.83 -9.30
C ASP A 23 5.76 6.09 -10.41
N LEU A 24 7.07 5.89 -10.25
CA LEU A 24 7.89 5.12 -11.21
C LEU A 24 7.45 3.66 -11.32
N TYR A 25 7.12 3.01 -10.20
CA TYR A 25 6.60 1.64 -10.24
C TYR A 25 5.24 1.57 -10.96
N LYS A 26 4.38 2.58 -10.80
CA LYS A 26 3.09 2.64 -11.49
C LYS A 26 3.27 2.82 -12.99
N ASP A 27 4.05 3.82 -13.39
CA ASP A 27 4.23 4.18 -14.79
C ASP A 27 5.08 3.14 -15.54
N GLY A 28 5.95 2.41 -14.82
CA GLY A 28 6.73 1.29 -15.35
C GLY A 28 6.02 -0.07 -15.27
N GLU A 29 4.71 -0.12 -15.03
CA GLU A 29 3.91 -1.36 -14.95
C GLU A 29 4.33 -2.37 -13.85
N MET A 30 5.18 -1.96 -12.91
CA MET A 30 5.71 -2.79 -11.82
C MET A 30 4.94 -2.65 -10.49
N LEU A 31 3.97 -1.73 -10.42
CA LEU A 31 3.25 -1.42 -9.18
C LEU A 31 2.54 -2.64 -8.60
N ARG A 32 1.93 -3.46 -9.46
CA ARG A 32 1.21 -4.67 -9.03
C ARG A 32 2.15 -5.63 -8.31
N ASP A 33 3.31 -5.92 -8.90
CA ASP A 33 4.29 -6.84 -8.31
C ASP A 33 4.86 -6.28 -7.01
N PHE A 34 5.20 -4.99 -7.00
CA PHE A 34 5.67 -4.30 -5.81
C PHE A 34 4.64 -4.36 -4.66
N ALA A 35 3.38 -4.07 -4.94
CA ALA A 35 2.30 -4.07 -3.94
C ALA A 35 2.02 -5.48 -3.41
N LEU A 36 1.94 -6.50 -4.29
CA LEU A 36 1.73 -7.89 -3.89
C LEU A 36 2.87 -8.43 -3.03
N ALA A 37 4.13 -8.16 -3.40
CA ALA A 37 5.30 -8.54 -2.60
C ALA A 37 5.25 -7.92 -1.19
N ASN A 38 4.85 -6.64 -1.09
CA ASN A 38 4.70 -5.98 0.20
C ASN A 38 3.53 -6.53 1.02
N ILE A 39 2.38 -6.81 0.41
CA ILE A 39 1.24 -7.46 1.07
C ILE A 39 1.68 -8.78 1.68
N MET A 40 2.35 -9.65 0.91
CA MET A 40 2.87 -10.93 1.39
C MET A 40 3.84 -10.76 2.56
N LYS A 41 4.77 -9.80 2.45
CA LYS A 41 5.74 -9.48 3.52
C LYS A 41 5.05 -9.10 4.82
N TYR A 42 4.08 -8.18 4.79
CA TYR A 42 3.37 -7.73 5.99
C TYR A 42 2.42 -8.80 6.53
N ALA A 43 1.79 -9.59 5.67
CA ALA A 43 0.97 -10.74 6.09
C ALA A 43 1.83 -11.79 6.82
N PHE A 44 2.99 -12.14 6.26
CA PHE A 44 3.92 -13.09 6.89
C PHE A 44 4.45 -12.57 8.23
N ARG A 45 4.84 -11.29 8.28
CA ARG A 45 5.31 -10.65 9.52
C ARG A 45 4.22 -10.65 10.59
N ASN A 46 3.00 -10.26 10.22
CA ASN A 46 1.86 -10.24 11.12
C ASN A 46 1.54 -11.65 11.63
N ARG A 47 1.50 -12.67 10.75
CA ARG A 47 1.34 -14.09 11.13
C ARG A 47 2.39 -14.55 12.15
N ARG A 48 3.67 -14.20 11.94
CA ARG A 48 4.75 -14.59 12.84
C ARG A 48 4.62 -13.93 14.22
N GLN A 49 4.13 -12.69 14.25
CA GLN A 49 3.91 -11.92 15.48
C GLN A 49 2.56 -12.25 16.17
N ALA A 50 1.59 -12.80 15.44
CA ALA A 50 0.25 -13.13 15.95
C ALA A 50 0.27 -14.17 17.08
N ARG A 51 1.35 -14.94 17.26
CA ARG A 51 1.57 -15.77 18.46
C ARG A 51 1.75 -14.96 19.75
N ARG A 52 1.83 -13.63 19.66
CA ARG A 52 1.99 -12.69 20.79
C ARG A 52 0.91 -11.60 20.78
N GLN A 53 0.65 -10.97 19.62
CA GLN A 53 -0.45 -10.01 19.39
C GLN A 53 -0.52 -9.64 17.90
N VAL A 54 -1.73 -9.38 17.37
CA VAL A 54 -1.90 -8.89 16.00
C VAL A 54 -1.34 -7.47 15.89
N LYS A 55 -0.42 -7.23 14.95
CA LYS A 55 0.16 -5.92 14.71
C LYS A 55 -0.70 -5.13 13.72
N ILE A 56 -1.59 -4.28 14.25
CA ILE A 56 -2.54 -3.47 13.45
C ILE A 56 -1.84 -2.63 12.36
N SER A 57 -0.63 -2.11 12.62
CA SER A 57 0.13 -1.36 11.62
C SER A 57 0.51 -2.17 10.38
N ASP A 58 0.60 -3.50 10.47
CA ASP A 58 0.84 -4.36 9.30
C ASP A 58 -0.44 -4.54 8.49
N ILE A 59 -1.59 -4.65 9.15
CA ILE A 59 -2.90 -4.73 8.50
C ILE A 59 -3.22 -3.44 7.75
N ILE A 60 -2.94 -2.27 8.36
CA ILE A 60 -3.10 -0.96 7.71
C ILE A 60 -2.24 -0.88 6.44
N LYS A 61 -1.01 -1.40 6.49
CA LYS A 61 -0.13 -1.45 5.30
C LYS A 61 -0.68 -2.37 4.22
N ILE A 62 -1.17 -3.56 4.58
CA ILE A 62 -1.81 -4.48 3.63
C ILE A 62 -2.98 -3.79 2.93
N LYS A 63 -3.88 -3.16 3.70
CA LYS A 63 -5.01 -2.40 3.15
C LYS A 63 -4.52 -1.31 2.20
N HIS A 64 -3.53 -0.52 2.62
CA HIS A 64 -2.99 0.56 1.80
C HIS A 64 -2.46 0.07 0.44
N TYR A 65 -1.67 -1.01 0.39
CA TYR A 65 -1.20 -1.56 -0.89
C TYR A 65 -2.33 -2.14 -1.74
N ALA A 66 -3.36 -2.74 -1.13
CA ALA A 66 -4.54 -3.20 -1.85
C ALA A 66 -5.33 -2.03 -2.46
N ASP A 67 -5.57 -0.97 -1.68
CA ASP A 67 -6.23 0.26 -2.14
C ASP A 67 -5.44 0.90 -3.30
N MET A 68 -4.10 0.90 -3.25
CA MET A 68 -3.26 1.43 -4.33
C MET A 68 -3.44 0.67 -5.64
N ILE A 69 -3.53 -0.66 -5.59
CA ILE A 69 -3.83 -1.48 -6.77
C ILE A 69 -5.20 -1.07 -7.32
N LEU A 70 -6.25 -1.06 -6.48
CA LEU A 70 -7.60 -0.70 -6.92
C LEU A 70 -7.64 0.66 -7.61
N VAL A 71 -7.05 1.69 -6.98
CA VAL A 71 -6.97 3.04 -7.54
C VAL A 71 -6.18 3.08 -8.85
N ALA A 72 -5.06 2.36 -8.95
CA ALA A 72 -4.25 2.33 -10.17
C ALA A 72 -4.99 1.70 -11.36
N TYR A 73 -5.88 0.73 -11.10
CA TYR A 73 -6.73 0.10 -12.11
C TYR A 73 -8.10 0.79 -12.30
N GLY A 74 -8.28 2.00 -11.75
CA GLY A 74 -9.51 2.78 -11.91
C GLY A 74 -10.71 2.25 -11.13
N VAL A 75 -10.52 1.29 -10.23
CA VAL A 75 -11.57 0.81 -9.34
C VAL A 75 -11.69 1.79 -8.18
N LYS A 76 -12.89 2.36 -7.97
CA LYS A 76 -13.18 3.15 -6.77
C LYS A 76 -13.10 2.22 -5.57
N GLY A 77 -11.97 2.22 -4.86
CA GLY A 77 -11.83 1.46 -3.63
C GLY A 77 -12.98 1.81 -2.67
N GLU A 78 -13.58 0.79 -2.06
CA GLU A 78 -14.64 0.99 -1.07
C GLU A 78 -14.13 1.94 0.01
N ALA A 79 -14.76 3.12 0.10
CA ALA A 79 -14.56 4.00 1.22
C ALA A 79 -15.15 3.27 2.42
N GLY A 80 -14.30 2.57 3.18
CA GLY A 80 -14.69 2.11 4.50
C GLY A 80 -15.17 3.32 5.29
N GLU A 81 -16.45 3.29 5.65
CA GLU A 81 -17.12 4.23 6.56
C GLU A 81 -16.38 4.37 7.90
#